data_AF-A0A483GWD4-F1
#
_entry.id   AF-A0A483GWD4-F1
#
_cell.length_a   1.000
_cell.length_b   1.000
_cell.length_c   1.000
_cell.angle_alpha   90.00
_cell.angle_beta   90.00
_cell.angle_gamma   90.00
#
_symmetry.space_group_name_H-M   'P 1'
#
loop_
_entity.id
_entity.type
_entity.pdbx_description
1 polymer ?
#
loop_
_entity_poly.entity_id
_entity_poly.type
_entity_poly.pdbx_seq_one_letter_code
_entity_poly.pdbx_strand_id
1 'polypeptide(L)'
;MDVTVATDDGYRVNNLGLISSRQNYMIFGGFVTIAGVIIALVGEKFKPSANSVKCPYCAELISAEAVKCKHCGSDVTPSKIIANTDNTGASDRLADVNVKLIAGIAITAFAVIIVAIMFYRQ
;
A
#
# COMPACT_ATOMS: atom_id res chain seq x y z
N MET A 1 26.32 5.64 -20.05
CA MET A 1 27.66 5.18 -19.64
C MET A 1 28.26 4.24 -20.68
N ASP A 2 29.48 4.52 -21.14
CA ASP A 2 30.20 3.72 -22.14
C ASP A 2 30.60 2.33 -21.58
N VAL A 3 30.24 1.27 -22.29
CA VAL A 3 30.51 -0.14 -21.92
C VAL A 3 31.63 -0.78 -22.73
N THR A 4 32.35 0.05 -23.49
CA THR A 4 33.49 -0.38 -24.28
C THR A 4 34.80 -0.19 -23.51
N VAL A 5 35.71 -1.14 -23.66
CA VAL A 5 37.10 -1.06 -23.17
C VAL A 5 38.02 -0.96 -24.38
N ALA A 6 39.07 -0.15 -24.27
CA ALA A 6 40.07 0.00 -25.33
C ALA A 6 41.04 -1.18 -25.30
N THR A 7 41.30 -1.77 -26.47
CA THR A 7 42.37 -2.77 -26.66
C THR A 7 43.64 -2.07 -27.15
N ASP A 8 44.80 -2.73 -27.00
CA ASP A 8 46.10 -2.16 -27.40
C ASP A 8 46.17 -1.75 -28.89
N ASP A 9 45.38 -2.40 -29.75
CA ASP A 9 45.28 -2.08 -31.18
C ASP A 9 44.36 -0.88 -31.49
N GLY A 10 43.90 -0.15 -30.47
CA GLY A 10 43.06 1.05 -30.61
C GLY A 10 41.58 0.77 -30.92
N TYR A 11 41.19 -0.50 -31.09
CA TYR A 11 39.81 -0.89 -31.26
C TYR A 11 39.07 -0.89 -29.90
N ARG A 12 37.80 -0.48 -29.93
CA ARG A 12 36.94 -0.51 -28.75
C ARG A 12 36.04 -1.74 -28.84
N VAL A 13 36.16 -2.64 -27.87
CA VAL A 13 35.34 -3.86 -27.80
C VAL A 13 34.28 -3.70 -26.72
N ASN A 14 33.06 -4.15 -27.01
CA ASN A 14 31.94 -4.02 -26.09
C ASN A 14 31.98 -5.11 -25.03
N ASN A 15 32.06 -4.73 -23.75
CA ASN A 15 32.17 -5.69 -22.66
C ASN A 15 30.77 -6.15 -22.21
N LEU A 16 30.35 -7.31 -22.71
CA LEU A 16 29.07 -7.95 -22.36
C LEU A 16 28.95 -8.24 -20.84
N GLY A 17 30.06 -8.47 -20.13
CA GLY A 17 30.03 -8.68 -18.67
C GLY A 17 29.80 -7.38 -17.88
N LEU A 18 30.22 -6.25 -18.43
CA LEU A 18 30.05 -4.93 -17.83
C LEU A 18 28.61 -4.38 -17.98
N ILE A 19 27.86 -4.89 -18.96
CA ILE A 19 26.42 -4.59 -19.13
C ILE A 19 25.55 -5.36 -18.12
N SER A 20 25.90 -6.63 -17.83
CA SER A 20 25.10 -7.56 -17.02
C SER A 20 25.01 -7.17 -15.54
N SER A 21 26.13 -6.72 -14.98
CA SER A 21 26.20 -6.24 -13.59
C SER A 21 25.42 -4.95 -13.35
N ARG A 22 25.15 -4.16 -14.40
CA ARG A 22 24.43 -2.87 -14.32
C ARG A 22 22.93 -3.02 -14.57
N GLN A 23 22.51 -4.02 -15.34
CA GLN A 23 21.10 -4.29 -15.62
C GLN A 23 20.34 -4.91 -14.43
N ASN A 24 21.02 -5.70 -13.57
CA ASN A 24 20.36 -6.35 -12.43
C ASN A 24 19.64 -5.34 -11.52
N TYR A 25 20.26 -4.21 -11.20
CA TYR A 25 19.63 -3.20 -10.33
C TYR A 25 18.40 -2.54 -10.95
N MET A 26 18.38 -2.37 -12.27
CA MET A 26 17.22 -1.81 -12.98
C MET A 26 16.04 -2.80 -13.00
N ILE A 27 16.33 -4.09 -13.18
CA ILE A 27 15.32 -5.16 -13.15
C ILE A 27 14.74 -5.31 -11.74
N PHE A 28 15.59 -5.40 -10.70
CA PHE A 28 15.13 -5.48 -9.31
C PHE A 28 14.33 -4.23 -8.89
N GLY A 29 14.75 -3.04 -9.31
CA GLY A 29 14.01 -1.80 -9.07
C GLY A 29 12.62 -1.79 -9.73
N GLY A 30 12.52 -2.32 -10.95
CA GLY A 30 11.24 -2.51 -11.64
C GLY A 30 10.29 -3.43 -10.87
N PHE A 31 10.79 -4.58 -10.38
CA PHE A 31 9.95 -5.50 -9.60
C PHE A 31 9.48 -4.91 -8.27
N VAL A 32 10.36 -4.20 -7.54
CA VAL A 32 10.00 -3.58 -6.25
C VAL A 32 8.98 -2.46 -6.42
N THR A 33 9.11 -1.63 -7.46
CA THR A 33 8.13 -0.57 -7.75
C THR A 33 6.77 -1.15 -8.15
N ILE A 34 6.73 -2.16 -9.02
CA ILE A 34 5.51 -2.85 -9.40
C ILE A 34 4.83 -3.50 -8.18
N ALA A 35 5.60 -4.20 -7.34
CA ALA A 35 5.09 -4.81 -6.12
C ALA A 35 4.54 -3.76 -5.14
N GLY A 36 5.25 -2.64 -4.96
CA GLY A 36 4.81 -1.53 -4.11
C GLY A 36 3.50 -0.89 -4.58
N VAL A 37 3.34 -0.69 -5.90
CA VAL A 37 2.10 -0.20 -6.50
C VAL A 37 0.95 -1.18 -6.28
N ILE A 38 1.18 -2.47 -6.49
CA ILE A 38 0.15 -3.50 -6.26
C ILE A 38 -0.31 -3.51 -4.80
N ILE A 39 0.63 -3.49 -3.85
CA ILE A 39 0.31 -3.45 -2.41
C ILE A 39 -0.44 -2.17 -2.04
N ALA A 40 -0.07 -1.02 -2.59
CA ALA A 40 -0.78 0.23 -2.32
C ALA A 40 -2.22 0.23 -2.86
N LEU A 41 -2.45 -0.37 -4.04
CA LEU A 41 -3.80 -0.43 -4.64
C LEU A 41 -4.69 -1.48 -3.97
N VAL A 42 -4.12 -2.60 -3.52
CA VAL A 42 -4.87 -3.76 -3.02
C VAL A 42 -4.94 -3.80 -1.49
N GLY A 43 -3.97 -3.22 -0.76
CA GLY A 43 -3.82 -3.35 0.69
C GLY A 43 -5.03 -2.86 1.49
N GLU A 44 -5.76 -1.86 1.00
CA GLU A 44 -6.98 -1.37 1.65
C GLU A 44 -8.12 -2.39 1.64
N LYS A 45 -8.12 -3.34 0.69
CA LYS A 45 -9.13 -4.42 0.64
C LYS A 45 -8.93 -5.49 1.71
N PHE A 46 -7.76 -5.50 2.36
CA PHE A 46 -7.39 -6.51 3.36
C PHE A 46 -7.48 -6.02 4.80
N LYS A 47 -8.01 -4.81 5.08
CA LYS A 47 -8.31 -4.42 6.46
C LYS A 47 -9.38 -5.39 7.01
N PRO A 48 -9.10 -6.19 8.05
CA PRO A 48 -10.14 -6.93 8.73
C PRO A 48 -11.06 -5.89 9.37
N SER A 49 -12.27 -5.72 8.83
CA SER A 49 -13.31 -4.89 9.44
C SER A 49 -13.71 -5.56 10.75
N ALA A 50 -13.01 -5.25 11.83
CA ALA A 50 -13.45 -5.57 13.17
C ALA A 50 -14.70 -4.71 13.42
N ASN A 51 -15.86 -5.23 13.00
CA ASN A 51 -17.15 -4.61 13.27
C ASN A 51 -17.35 -4.59 14.80
N SER A 52 -17.04 -3.45 15.40
CA SER A 52 -17.25 -3.16 16.81
C SER A 52 -18.44 -2.22 16.91
N VAL A 53 -19.31 -2.51 17.86
CA VAL A 53 -20.60 -1.84 18.05
C VAL A 53 -20.70 -1.39 19.49
N LYS A 54 -21.37 -0.26 19.74
CA LYS A 54 -21.56 0.24 21.11
C LYS A 54 -22.68 -0.53 21.79
N CYS A 55 -22.45 -0.92 23.04
CA CYS A 55 -23.48 -1.52 23.87
C CYS A 55 -24.59 -0.50 24.18
N PRO A 56 -25.88 -0.82 23.99
CA PRO A 56 -26.98 0.12 24.24
C PRO A 56 -27.22 0.42 25.73
N TYR A 57 -26.62 -0.36 26.64
CA TYR A 57 -26.81 -0.22 28.08
C TYR A 57 -25.69 0.57 28.77
N CYS A 58 -24.44 0.38 28.33
CA CYS A 58 -23.26 0.99 28.96
C CYS A 58 -22.41 1.83 28.01
N ALA A 59 -22.81 1.95 26.73
CA ALA A 59 -22.12 2.69 25.67
C ALA A 59 -20.68 2.24 25.31
N GLU A 60 -20.18 1.18 25.95
CA GLU A 60 -18.86 0.62 25.71
C GLU A 60 -18.78 -0.15 24.38
N LEU A 61 -17.60 -0.19 23.76
CA LEU A 61 -17.36 -0.92 22.51
C LEU A 61 -17.31 -2.44 22.76
N ILE A 62 -18.19 -3.18 22.09
CA ILE A 62 -18.27 -4.64 22.11
C ILE A 62 -18.20 -5.21 20.69
N SER A 63 -17.92 -6.51 20.54
CA SER A 63 -17.94 -7.16 19.22
C SER A 63 -19.36 -7.14 18.62
N ALA A 64 -19.47 -6.97 17.29
CA ALA A 64 -20.77 -7.00 16.60
C ALA A 64 -21.54 -8.32 16.79
N GLU A 65 -20.82 -9.40 17.07
CA GLU A 65 -21.38 -10.73 17.32
C GLU A 65 -21.57 -11.04 18.81
N ALA A 66 -21.31 -10.07 19.69
CA ALA A 66 -21.51 -10.26 21.13
C ALA A 66 -23.00 -10.47 21.44
N VAL A 67 -23.32 -11.60 22.07
CA VAL A 67 -24.64 -11.87 22.65
C VAL A 67 -24.75 -11.29 24.08
N LYS A 68 -23.60 -11.07 24.73
CA LYS A 68 -23.52 -10.54 26.09
C LYS A 68 -22.38 -9.53 26.22
N CYS A 69 -22.66 -8.40 26.85
CA CYS A 69 -21.64 -7.36 27.08
C CYS A 69 -20.66 -7.80 28.18
N LYS A 70 -19.35 -7.75 27.90
CA LYS A 70 -18.30 -8.05 28.90
C LYS A 70 -18.19 -6.99 30.00
N HIS A 71 -18.67 -5.77 29.74
CA HIS A 71 -18.50 -4.63 30.66
C HIS A 71 -19.65 -4.52 31.67
N CYS A 72 -20.90 -4.62 31.21
CA CYS A 72 -22.08 -4.49 32.08
C CYS A 72 -22.87 -5.79 32.27
N GLY A 73 -22.53 -6.86 31.56
CA GLY A 73 -23.20 -8.15 31.69
C GLY A 73 -24.62 -8.22 31.11
N SER A 74 -25.12 -7.16 30.47
CA SER A 74 -26.42 -7.14 29.80
C SER A 74 -26.42 -7.97 28.52
N ASP A 75 -27.53 -8.62 28.21
CA ASP A 75 -27.73 -9.34 26.96
C ASP A 75 -27.95 -8.34 25.82
N VAL A 76 -27.12 -8.43 24.78
CA VAL A 76 -27.15 -7.57 23.60
C VAL A 76 -27.49 -8.44 22.40
N THR A 77 -28.72 -8.36 21.90
CA THR A 77 -29.13 -9.15 20.74
C THR A 77 -28.62 -8.47 19.45
N PRO A 78 -27.93 -9.21 18.57
CA PRO A 78 -27.31 -8.63 17.37
C PRO A 78 -28.33 -7.97 16.43
N SER A 79 -29.58 -8.47 16.42
CA SER A 79 -30.68 -7.89 15.63
C SER A 79 -31.04 -6.45 16.03
N LYS A 80 -30.81 -6.04 17.29
CA LYS A 80 -31.13 -4.69 17.77
C LYS A 80 -30.03 -3.67 17.48
N ILE A 81 -28.81 -4.14 17.21
CA ILE A 81 -27.65 -3.29 16.99
C ILE A 81 -27.60 -2.76 15.55
N ILE A 82 -28.08 -3.54 14.58
CA ILE A 82 -28.07 -3.20 13.15
C ILE A 82 -28.88 -1.92 12.86
N ALA A 83 -29.96 -1.66 13.62
CA ALA A 83 -30.80 -0.48 13.44
C ALA A 83 -30.10 0.86 13.73
N ASN A 84 -28.91 0.87 14.33
CA ASN A 84 -28.21 2.09 14.73
C ASN A 84 -26.87 2.32 14.00
N THR A 85 -26.45 1.40 13.12
CA THR A 85 -25.12 1.43 12.48
C THR A 85 -25.08 2.05 11.08
N ASP A 86 -26.21 2.50 10.52
CA ASP A 86 -26.26 3.03 9.14
C ASP A 86 -25.52 4.38 8.95
N ASN A 87 -25.07 5.03 10.01
CA ASN A 87 -24.41 6.34 9.91
C ASN A 87 -22.87 6.29 9.91
N THR A 88 -22.24 5.13 10.17
CA THR A 88 -20.78 5.06 10.34
C THR A 88 -20.04 4.81 9.02
N GLY A 89 -20.73 4.33 7.97
CA GLY A 89 -20.13 4.07 6.66
C GLY A 89 -19.80 5.31 5.81
N ALA A 90 -20.28 6.50 6.20
CA ALA A 90 -20.05 7.75 5.45
C ALA A 90 -18.75 8.48 5.85
N SER A 91 -18.31 8.37 7.11
CA SER A 91 -17.09 9.04 7.59
C SER A 91 -15.80 8.31 7.17
N ASP A 92 -15.81 6.97 7.12
CA ASP A 92 -14.62 6.20 6.71
C ASP A 92 -14.25 6.43 5.24
N ARG A 93 -15.23 6.72 4.38
CA ARG A 93 -14.97 7.02 2.95
C ARG A 93 -14.23 8.33 2.74
N LEU A 94 -14.39 9.33 3.62
CA LEU A 94 -13.65 10.58 3.53
C LEU A 94 -12.17 10.38 3.90
N ALA A 95 -11.90 9.52 4.89
CA ALA A 95 -10.55 9.16 5.29
C ALA A 95 -9.86 8.29 4.21
N ASP A 96 -10.57 7.31 3.64
CA ASP A 96 -10.04 6.45 2.57
C ASP A 96 -9.76 7.23 1.28
N VAL A 97 -10.58 8.22 0.91
CA VAL A 97 -10.31 9.06 -0.28
C VAL A 97 -9.04 9.88 -0.10
N ASN A 98 -8.83 10.47 1.09
CA ASN A 98 -7.66 11.29 1.33
C ASN A 98 -6.37 10.44 1.41
N VAL A 99 -6.45 9.24 2.01
CA VAL A 99 -5.33 8.28 2.06
C VAL A 99 -4.96 7.77 0.66
N LYS A 100 -5.93 7.38 -0.17
CA LYS A 100 -5.67 6.99 -1.56
C LYS A 100 -5.07 8.11 -2.39
N LEU A 101 -5.55 9.35 -2.21
CA LEU A 101 -5.02 10.52 -2.93
C LEU A 101 -3.57 10.79 -2.53
N ILE A 102 -3.27 10.80 -1.23
CA ILE A 102 -1.92 11.03 -0.70
C ILE A 102 -0.96 9.91 -1.14
N ALA A 103 -1.41 8.65 -1.06
CA ALA A 103 -0.63 7.51 -1.53
C ALA A 103 -0.36 7.59 -3.04
N GLY A 104 -1.36 7.98 -3.84
CA GLY A 104 -1.20 8.18 -5.29
C GLY A 104 -0.18 9.28 -5.63
N ILE A 105 -0.24 10.43 -4.94
CA ILE A 105 0.71 11.53 -5.14
C ILE A 105 2.12 11.13 -4.72
N ALA A 106 2.29 10.42 -3.60
CA ALA A 106 3.60 9.94 -3.16
C ALA A 106 4.21 8.95 -4.17
N ILE A 107 3.42 7.98 -4.67
CA ILE A 107 3.87 6.99 -5.64
C ILE A 107 4.29 7.65 -6.96
N THR A 108 3.46 8.57 -7.46
CA THR A 108 3.77 9.31 -8.70
C THR A 108 5.02 10.17 -8.56
N ALA A 109 5.19 10.86 -7.43
CA ALA A 109 6.41 11.61 -7.15
C ALA A 109 7.65 10.70 -7.09
N PHE A 110 7.58 9.56 -6.39
CA PHE A 110 8.69 8.61 -6.34
C PHE A 110 9.02 8.02 -7.71
N ALA A 111 8.01 7.67 -8.51
CA ALA A 111 8.20 7.16 -9.86
C ALA A 111 8.90 8.19 -10.75
N VAL A 112 8.48 9.46 -10.70
CA VAL A 112 9.10 10.57 -11.46
C VAL A 112 10.55 10.79 -11.02
N ILE A 113 10.83 10.77 -9.72
CA ILE A 113 12.19 10.92 -9.19
C ILE A 113 13.09 9.77 -9.65
N ILE A 114 12.60 8.53 -9.60
CA ILE A 114 13.35 7.36 -10.09
C ILE A 114 13.63 7.47 -11.59
N VAL A 115 12.62 7.81 -12.40
CA VAL A 115 12.79 8.01 -13.85
C VAL A 115 13.77 9.13 -14.15
N ALA A 116 13.70 10.24 -13.41
CA ALA A 116 14.65 11.35 -13.55
C ALA A 116 16.08 10.91 -13.21
N ILE A 117 16.29 10.16 -12.12
CA ILE A 117 17.61 9.61 -11.77
C ILE A 117 18.09 8.63 -12.86
N MET A 118 17.21 7.82 -13.43
CA MET A 118 17.56 6.91 -14.52
C MET A 118 17.98 7.67 -15.78
N PHE A 119 17.28 8.74 -16.15
CA PHE A 119 17.63 9.59 -17.30
C PHE A 119 18.91 10.39 -17.08
N TYR A 120 19.12 10.95 -15.87
CA TYR A 120 20.33 11.71 -15.54
C TYR A 120 21.59 10.85 -15.39
N ARG A 121 21.44 9.53 -15.18
CA ARG A 121 22.58 8.60 -15.08
C ARG A 121 22.92 7.87 -16.39
N GLN A 122 22.09 7.99 -17.44
CA GLN A 122 22.42 7.47 -18.77
C GLN A 122 23.48 8.32 -19.45
#